data_AF-A0A3A0BVS5-F1
#
_entry.id   AF-A0A3A0BVS5-F1
#
_cell.length_a   1.000
_cell.length_b   1.000
_cell.length_c   1.000
_cell.angle_alpha   90.00
_cell.angle_beta   90.00
_cell.angle_gamma   90.00
#
_symmetry.space_group_name_H-M   'P 1'
#
loop_
_entity.id
_entity.type
_entity.pdbx_description
1 polymer ?
#
loop_
_entity_poly.entity_id
_entity_poly.type
_entity_poly.pdbx_seq_one_letter_code
_entity_poly.pdbx_strand_id
1 'polypeptide(L)' 'MRFVQYWVKVVFVDNQELVVKDAIRHTISEDMEVLEVDSAKEVVIIPMKQIKYIACDATVFASRKSNT' A
#
# COMPACT_ATOMS: atom_id res chain seq x y z
N MET A 1 6.31 -10.66 -16.83
CA MET A 1 5.91 -10.69 -15.41
C MET A 1 4.56 -9.99 -15.29
N ARG A 2 3.49 -10.68 -14.83
CA ARG A 2 2.22 -10.02 -14.47
C ARG A 2 2.30 -9.68 -12.99
N PHE A 3 2.32 -8.40 -12.65
CA PHE A 3 2.14 -7.97 -11.27
C PHE A 3 0.65 -8.00 -10.95
N VAL A 4 0.28 -8.61 -9.82
CA VAL A 4 -1.09 -8.52 -9.30
C VAL A 4 -1.27 -7.09 -8.81
N GLN A 5 -2.08 -6.32 -9.52
CA GLN A 5 -2.50 -4.99 -9.07
C GLN A 5 -3.55 -5.17 -7.96
N TYR A 6 -3.45 -4.39 -6.91
CA TYR A 6 -4.39 -4.39 -5.80
C TYR A 6 -4.65 -2.97 -5.33
N TRP A 7 -5.67 -2.81 -4.49
CA TRP A 7 -5.95 -1.52 -3.88
C TRP A 7 -5.26 -1.39 -2.53
N VAL A 8 -4.77 -0.18 -2.24
CA VAL A 8 -4.32 0.25 -0.93
C VAL A 8 -5.19 1.43 -0.52
N LYS A 9 -5.82 1.31 0.65
CA LYS A 9 -6.55 2.40 1.30
C LYS A 9 -5.73 2.88 2.49
N VAL A 10 -5.51 4.18 2.53
CA VAL A 10 -4.89 4.87 3.66
C VAL A 10 -5.94 5.77 4.27
N VAL A 11 -6.17 5.60 5.57
CA VAL A 11 -7.05 6.48 6.33
C VAL A 11 -6.18 7.36 7.20
N PHE A 12 -6.35 8.67 7.05
CA PHE A 12 -5.56 9.66 7.76
C PHE A 12 -6.12 9.95 9.15
N VAL A 13 -5.33 10.58 10.01
CA VAL A 13 -5.72 10.94 11.39
C VAL A 13 -6.90 11.92 11.44
N ASP A 14 -7.13 12.69 10.38
CA ASP A 14 -8.29 13.58 10.21
C ASP A 14 -9.52 12.87 9.61
N ASN A 15 -9.43 11.55 9.39
CA ASN A 15 -10.43 10.68 8.77
C ASN A 15 -10.64 10.89 7.26
N GLN A 16 -9.76 11.63 6.57
CA GLN A 16 -9.73 11.57 5.11
C GLN A 16 -9.25 10.20 4.62
N GLU A 17 -9.66 9.81 3.42
CA GLU A 17 -9.26 8.56 2.79
C GLU A 17 -8.52 8.82 1.48
N LEU A 18 -7.40 8.13 1.29
CA LEU A 18 -6.74 7.99 -0.01
C LEU A 18 -6.83 6.54 -0.46
N VAL A 19 -7.30 6.31 -1.69
CA VAL A 19 -7.39 4.98 -2.28
C VAL A 19 -6.57 4.93 -3.56
N VAL A 20 -5.51 4.13 -3.55
CA VAL A 20 -4.70 3.79 -4.72
C VAL A 20 -5.24 2.46 -5.26
N LYS A 21 -5.83 2.44 -6.45
CA LYS A 21 -6.55 1.27 -6.99
C LYS A 21 -5.68 0.30 -7.78
N ASP A 22 -4.55 0.78 -8.28
CA ASP A 22 -3.61 0.10 -9.17
C ASP A 22 -2.22 0.00 -8.54
N ALA A 23 -2.18 -0.19 -7.21
CA ALA A 23 -0.93 -0.38 -6.49
C ALA A 23 -0.26 -1.69 -6.95
N ILE A 24 1.02 -1.59 -7.25
CA ILE A 24 1.91 -2.70 -7.57
C ILE A 24 2.61 -3.19 -6.31
N ARG A 25 2.98 -2.26 -5.42
CA ARG A 25 3.70 -2.52 -4.17
C ARG A 25 3.36 -1.44 -3.14
N HIS A 26 3.38 -1.80 -1.86
CA HIS A 26 3.51 -0.84 -0.77
C HIS A 26 4.67 -1.24 0.14
N THR A 27 5.41 -0.25 0.63
CA THR A 27 6.55 -0.43 1.54
C THR A 27 6.35 0.48 2.74
N ILE A 28 6.46 -0.07 3.95
CA ILE A 28 6.53 0.71 5.19
C ILE A 28 8.01 0.81 5.55
N SER A 29 8.56 2.02 5.51
CA SER A 29 9.94 2.29 5.87
C SER A 29 10.00 2.87 7.28
N GLU A 30 10.54 2.09 8.22
CA GLU A 30 10.67 2.50 9.62
C GLU A 30 11.72 3.61 9.80
N ASP A 31 12.85 3.55 9.08
CA ASP A 31 13.92 4.56 9.18
C ASP A 31 13.47 5.95 8.72
N MET A 32 12.75 5.98 7.60
CA MET A 32 12.24 7.22 7.02
C MET A 32 10.87 7.64 7.57
N GLU A 33 10.21 6.80 8.39
CA GLU A 33 8.85 7.00 8.90
C GLU A 33 7.80 7.28 7.80
N VAL A 34 7.85 6.57 6.67
CA VAL A 34 6.93 6.75 5.53
C VAL A 34 6.30 5.45 5.04
N LEU A 35 5.09 5.57 4.48
CA LEU A 35 4.48 4.58 3.60
C LEU A 35 4.72 5.01 2.14
N GLU A 36 5.32 4.13 1.36
CA GLU A 36 5.45 4.27 -0.09
C GLU A 36 4.45 3.35 -0.78
N VAL A 37 3.69 3.87 -1.74
CA VAL A 37 2.79 3.09 -2.59
C VAL A 37 3.14 3.34 -4.05
N ASP A 38 3.66 2.30 -4.69
CA ASP A 38 4.05 2.34 -6.10
C ASP A 38 2.89 1.92 -6.98
N SER A 39 2.56 2.73 -8.00
CA SER A 39 1.66 2.37 -9.10
C SER A 39 2.38 2.46 -10.44
N ALA A 40 1.70 2.10 -11.53
CA ALA A 40 2.26 2.26 -12.87
C ALA A 40 2.40 3.73 -13.31
N LYS A 41 1.67 4.65 -12.67
CA LYS A 41 1.61 6.07 -13.06
C LYS A 41 2.44 6.95 -12.15
N GLU A 42 2.45 6.64 -10.85
CA GLU A 42 3.00 7.49 -9.82
C GLU A 42 3.43 6.70 -8.58
N VAL A 43 4.29 7.34 -7.79
CA VAL A 43 4.70 6.88 -6.46
C VAL A 43 4.11 7.85 -5.45
N VAL A 44 3.31 7.31 -4.53
CA VAL A 44 2.71 8.08 -3.44
C VAL A 44 3.54 7.83 -2.18
N ILE A 45 4.04 8.91 -1.56
CA ILE A 45 4.83 8.86 -0.32
C ILE A 45 4.04 9.57 0.78
N ILE A 46 3.76 8.87 1.88
CA ILE A 46 2.90 9.35 2.96
C ILE A 46 3.64 9.26 4.30
N PRO A 47 3.78 10.36 5.05
CA PRO A 47 4.35 10.31 6.40
C PRO A 47 3.49 9.46 7.35
N MET A 48 4.10 8.53 8.06
CA MET A 48 3.38 7.62 8.97
C MET A 48 2.62 8.35 10.07
N LYS A 49 3.12 9.52 10.51
CA LYS A 49 2.47 10.36 11.54
C LYS A 49 1.08 10.88 11.13
N GLN A 50 0.78 10.87 9.84
CA GLN A 50 -0.52 11.27 9.31
C GLN A 50 -1.48 10.10 9.14
N ILE A 51 -0.99 8.85 9.27
CA ILE A 51 -1.76 7.63 8.99
C ILE A 51 -2.42 7.15 10.29
N LYS A 52 -3.74 6.95 10.22
CA LYS A 52 -4.53 6.29 11.27
C LYS A 52 -4.49 4.78 11.11
N TYR A 53 -4.77 4.28 9.90
CA TYR A 53 -4.60 2.87 9.55
C TYR A 53 -4.49 2.67 8.03
N ILE A 54 -3.99 1.50 7.64
CA ILE A 54 -3.86 1.07 6.24
C ILE A 54 -4.70 -0.20 6.06
N ALA A 55 -5.39 -0.30 4.94
CA ALA A 55 -6.06 -1.51 4.49
C ALA A 55 -5.66 -1.83 3.05
N CYS A 56 -5.58 -3.11 2.71
CA CYS A 56 -5.27 -3.55 1.35
C CYS A 56 -6.05 -4.80 0.99
N ASP A 57 -6.11 -5.11 -0.31
CA ASP A 57 -6.76 -6.31 -0.80
C ASP A 57 -6.08 -7.59 -0.26
N ALA A 58 -6.89 -8.57 0.17
CA ALA A 58 -6.38 -9.85 0.64
C ALA A 58 -5.64 -10.67 -0.46
N THR A 59 -5.89 -10.36 -1.74
CA THR A 59 -5.19 -10.95 -2.89
C THR A 59 -3.67 -10.73 -2.85
N VAL A 60 -3.18 -9.72 -2.13
CA VAL A 60 -1.75 -9.52 -1.84
C VAL A 60 -1.13 -10.73 -1.15
N PHE A 61 -1.90 -11.43 -0.32
CA PHE A 61 -1.44 -12.61 0.42
C PHE A 61 -1.66 -13.92 -0.33
N ALA A 62 -2.46 -13.93 -1.39
CA ALA A 62 -2.82 -15.13 -2.14
C ALA A 62 -1.65 -15.72 -2.97
N SER A 63 -0.65 -14.90 -3.29
CA SER A 63 0.55 -15.29 -4.05
C SER A 63 1.61 -16.05 -3.22
N ARG A 64 1.37 -16.29 -1.91
CA ARG A 64 2.22 -17.14 -1.06
C ARG A 64 1.64 -18.55 -0.82
N LYS A 65 0.93 -19.15 -1.79
CA LYS A 65 0.66 -20.60 -1.76
C LYS A 65 1.76 -21.37 -2.50
N SER A 66 2.54 -22.09 -1.67
CA SER A 66 3.43 -23.24 -1.94
C SER A 66 4.56 -23.10 -2.97
N ASN A 67 5.78 -22.94 -2.47
CA ASN A 67 6.88 -23.82 -2.87
C ASN A 67 7.32 -24.55 -1.58
N THR A 68 6.65 -25.68 -1.30
CA THR A 68 7.17 -26.72 -0.42
C THR A 68 7.92 -27.71 -1.29
#